data_AF-A0A2G5TPF6-F1
#
_entry.id   AF-A0A2G5TPF6-F1
#
_cell.length_a   1.000
_cell.length_b   1.000
_cell.length_c   1.000
_cell.angle_alpha   90.00
_cell.angle_beta   90.00
_cell.angle_gamma   90.00
#
_symmetry.space_group_name_H-M   'P 1'
#
loop_
_entity.id
_entity.type
_entity.pdbx_description
1 polymer ?
#
loop_
_entity_poly.entity_id
_entity_poly.type
_entity_poly.pdbx_seq_one_letter_code
_entity_poly.pdbx_strand_id
1 'polypeptide(L)'
;MLIAFNYAANTYEAKKNELVLEMSARENSNCGKVTQKKLTSPLEIVYARVLTVSGTGSDLTITKNVACSRINEKNERAHRFSCQESLDFNNAYLLLAVTSNGKMLSSQIEYRYQEKHMHMFEKKLTTAETLKKESFQPDTHISINKIVSNGFEQSGPENNCIKEETYPDNLIGDHGLYVTKLVNGNSAKATTWTRIYFDPDSVGEHLIVPV
;
A
#
# COMPACT_ATOMS: atom_id res chain seq x y z
N MET A 1 -36.33 -14.50 11.75
CA MET A 1 -35.61 -13.60 12.68
C MET A 1 -34.27 -13.27 12.02
N LEU A 2 -34.22 -12.18 11.24
CA LEU A 2 -32.98 -11.71 10.63
C LEU A 2 -32.18 -10.97 11.69
N ILE A 3 -31.00 -11.49 12.04
CA ILE A 3 -30.04 -10.77 12.86
C ILE A 3 -29.33 -9.80 11.92
N ALA A 4 -29.81 -8.56 11.87
CA ALA A 4 -29.09 -7.46 11.25
C ALA A 4 -27.87 -7.14 12.12
N PHE A 5 -26.69 -7.56 11.66
CA PHE A 5 -25.44 -7.09 12.23
C PHE A 5 -25.26 -5.62 11.82
N ASN A 6 -25.70 -4.70 12.67
CA ASN A 6 -25.29 -3.30 12.63
C ASN A 6 -23.81 -3.24 13.05
N TYR A 7 -22.90 -3.39 12.10
CA TYR A 7 -21.51 -3.02 12.31
C TYR A 7 -21.38 -1.52 12.08
N ALA A 8 -21.13 -0.78 13.15
CA ALA A 8 -20.81 0.64 13.10
C ALA A 8 -19.70 0.87 12.06
N ALA A 9 -19.92 1.84 11.17
CA ALA A 9 -18.83 2.42 10.42
C ALA A 9 -17.82 2.94 11.43
N ASN A 10 -16.71 2.22 11.62
CA ASN A 10 -15.58 2.77 12.33
C ASN A 10 -15.04 3.89 11.46
N THR A 11 -15.54 5.11 11.63
CA THR A 11 -14.85 6.31 11.18
C THR A 11 -13.59 6.39 12.02
N TYR A 12 -12.44 6.04 11.44
CA TYR A 12 -11.19 6.12 12.16
C TYR A 12 -10.80 7.59 12.26
N GLU A 13 -11.18 8.23 13.37
CA GLU A 13 -10.66 9.56 13.67
C GLU A 13 -9.16 9.47 13.93
N ALA A 14 -8.40 10.28 13.20
CA ALA A 14 -6.97 10.47 13.39
C ALA A 14 -6.76 11.71 14.27
N LYS A 15 -5.91 11.59 15.29
CA LYS A 15 -5.53 12.75 16.10
C LYS A 15 -4.61 13.69 15.32
N LYS A 16 -4.37 14.87 15.88
CA LYS A 16 -3.34 15.79 15.38
C LYS A 16 -1.99 15.05 15.31
N ASN A 17 -1.36 15.02 14.14
CA ASN A 17 -0.11 14.32 13.81
C ASN A 17 -0.23 12.78 13.73
N GLU A 18 -1.42 12.22 13.54
CA GLU A 18 -1.59 10.80 13.22
C GLU A 18 -1.89 10.58 11.75
N LEU A 19 -1.31 9.51 11.20
CA LEU A 19 -1.67 8.94 9.90
C LEU A 19 -2.28 7.57 10.14
N VAL A 20 -3.45 7.31 9.56
CA VAL A 20 -4.15 6.04 9.63
C VAL A 20 -4.33 5.47 8.24
N LEU A 21 -3.87 4.25 8.03
CA LEU A 21 -4.11 3.48 6.82
C LEU A 21 -5.14 2.41 7.15
N GLU A 22 -6.35 2.53 6.60
CA GLU A 22 -7.40 1.52 6.76
C GLU A 22 -7.24 0.46 5.67
N MET A 23 -7.20 -0.80 6.08
CA MET A 23 -7.06 -1.93 5.15
C MET A 23 -8.41 -2.38 4.59
N SER A 24 -8.46 -2.77 3.32
CA SER A 24 -9.68 -3.32 2.71
C SER A 24 -9.98 -4.71 3.27
N ALA A 25 -11.11 -4.88 3.96
CA ALA A 25 -11.58 -6.19 4.44
C ALA A 25 -12.60 -6.82 3.46
N ARG A 26 -12.53 -8.14 3.31
CA ARG A 26 -13.38 -8.96 2.41
C ARG A 26 -14.87 -8.83 2.66
N GLU A 27 -15.30 -8.53 3.88
CA GLU A 27 -16.70 -8.69 4.31
C GLU A 27 -17.64 -7.57 3.85
N ASN A 28 -17.11 -6.43 3.36
CA ASN A 28 -17.92 -5.25 3.01
C ASN A 28 -17.79 -4.81 1.53
N SER A 29 -17.22 -5.63 0.65
CA SER A 29 -17.11 -5.28 -0.77
C SER A 29 -17.58 -6.44 -1.67
N ASN A 30 -18.14 -6.11 -2.84
CA ASN A 30 -18.48 -7.08 -3.90
C ASN A 30 -17.24 -7.81 -4.48
N CYS A 31 -16.07 -7.64 -3.85
CA CYS A 31 -14.73 -7.93 -4.35
C CYS A 31 -14.00 -8.93 -3.46
N GLY A 32 -14.74 -9.81 -2.79
CA GLY A 32 -14.16 -10.79 -1.89
C GLY A 32 -13.26 -11.84 -2.53
N LYS A 33 -13.03 -11.79 -3.86
CA LYS A 33 -12.01 -12.60 -4.52
C LYS A 33 -10.60 -12.09 -4.23
N VAL A 34 -10.42 -10.80 -3.90
CA VAL A 34 -9.11 -10.12 -3.95
C VAL A 34 -8.67 -9.45 -2.66
N THR A 35 -9.51 -9.49 -1.64
CA THR A 35 -9.23 -8.93 -0.31
C THR A 35 -9.21 -10.03 0.74
N GLN A 36 -8.34 -9.88 1.72
CA GLN A 36 -8.00 -10.87 2.73
C GLN A 36 -9.22 -11.37 3.52
N LYS A 37 -9.33 -12.70 3.71
CA LYS A 37 -10.29 -13.33 4.65
C LYS A 37 -9.82 -13.21 6.12
N LYS A 38 -8.51 -13.12 6.31
CA LYS A 38 -7.80 -12.78 7.56
C LYS A 38 -6.70 -11.81 7.21
N LEU A 39 -6.53 -10.73 7.98
CA LEU A 39 -5.59 -9.63 7.69
C LEU A 39 -4.12 -10.00 8.01
N THR A 40 -3.77 -11.26 7.82
CA THR A 40 -2.42 -11.80 8.05
C THR A 40 -1.68 -11.77 6.73
N SER A 41 -1.35 -10.58 6.24
CA SER A 41 -0.46 -10.43 5.11
C SER A 41 0.95 -10.94 5.48
N PRO A 42 1.65 -11.65 4.58
CA PRO A 42 3.08 -11.88 4.73
C PRO A 42 3.90 -10.59 4.53
N LEU A 43 3.25 -9.47 4.18
CA LEU A 43 3.83 -8.15 4.04
C LEU A 43 3.47 -7.25 5.23
N GLU A 44 4.41 -6.40 5.61
CA GLU A 44 4.26 -5.49 6.73
C GLU A 44 4.73 -4.09 6.35
N ILE A 45 3.91 -3.07 6.63
CA ILE A 45 4.32 -1.67 6.55
C ILE A 45 5.12 -1.35 7.81
N VAL A 46 6.41 -1.13 7.63
CA VAL A 46 7.36 -0.84 8.71
C VAL A 46 7.57 0.66 8.88
N TYR A 47 7.34 1.43 7.84
CA TYR A 47 7.71 2.82 7.79
C TYR A 47 6.82 3.63 6.85
N ALA A 48 6.54 4.88 7.22
CA ALA A 48 5.78 5.82 6.43
C ALA A 48 6.40 7.23 6.49
N ARG A 49 6.45 7.93 5.35
CA ARG A 49 6.79 9.35 5.24
C ARG A 49 5.72 10.11 4.47
N VAL A 50 5.42 11.32 4.91
CA VAL A 50 4.67 12.29 4.10
C VAL A 50 5.67 13.30 3.54
N LEU A 51 5.77 13.32 2.22
CA LEU A 51 6.67 14.18 1.45
C LEU A 51 5.85 15.30 0.81
N THR A 52 6.02 16.53 1.25
CA THR A 52 5.50 17.70 0.54
C THR A 52 6.49 18.07 -0.55
N VAL A 53 5.99 18.34 -1.77
CA VAL A 53 6.85 18.63 -2.92
C VAL A 53 6.45 19.95 -3.59
N SER A 54 7.43 20.60 -4.22
CA SER A 54 7.23 21.67 -5.19
C SER A 54 7.52 21.16 -6.61
N GLY A 55 7.00 21.87 -7.61
CA GLY A 55 7.13 21.49 -9.02
C GLY A 55 5.95 20.69 -9.55
N THR A 56 6.03 20.34 -10.84
CA THR A 56 4.97 19.63 -11.57
C THR A 56 5.57 18.65 -12.56
N GLY A 57 4.89 17.53 -12.81
CA GLY A 57 5.36 16.50 -13.73
C GLY A 57 6.42 15.61 -13.10
N SER A 58 7.52 15.36 -13.81
CA SER A 58 8.63 14.49 -13.38
C SER A 58 9.67 15.20 -12.51
N ASP A 59 9.60 16.52 -12.39
CA ASP A 59 10.54 17.32 -11.59
C ASP A 59 9.87 17.77 -10.29
N LEU A 60 9.86 16.86 -9.31
CA LEU A 60 9.29 17.07 -7.99
C LEU A 60 10.43 17.23 -7.00
N THR A 61 10.55 18.39 -6.36
CA THR A 61 11.57 18.63 -5.32
C THR A 61 10.90 18.56 -3.94
N ILE A 62 11.51 17.83 -3.00
CA ILE A 62 10.98 17.69 -1.64
C ILE A 62 11.20 18.99 -0.88
N THR A 63 10.12 19.57 -0.37
CA THR A 63 10.12 20.77 0.46
C THR A 63 9.89 20.47 1.92
N LYS A 64 9.21 19.36 2.24
CA LYS A 64 9.03 18.86 3.60
C LYS A 64 9.07 17.34 3.61
N ASN A 65 9.75 16.76 4.59
CA ASN A 65 9.79 15.33 4.83
C ASN A 65 9.38 15.06 6.28
N VAL A 66 8.21 14.46 6.49
CA VAL A 66 7.70 14.11 7.82
C VAL A 66 7.70 12.60 7.99
N ALA A 67 8.57 12.10 8.86
CA ALA A 67 8.60 10.69 9.23
C ALA A 67 7.48 10.35 10.21
N CYS A 68 6.86 9.19 9.99
CA CYS A 68 5.81 8.65 10.84
C CYS A 68 6.19 7.25 11.34
N SER A 69 6.20 7.08 12.66
CA SER A 69 6.53 5.83 13.33
C SER A 69 5.27 5.05 13.66
N ARG A 70 5.28 3.74 13.41
CA ARG A 70 4.13 2.89 13.67
C ARG A 70 3.79 2.87 15.17
N ILE A 71 2.51 3.02 15.48
CA ILE A 71 1.99 2.83 16.83
C ILE A 71 1.70 1.34 17.00
N ASN A 72 2.27 0.73 18.04
CA ASN A 72 2.07 -0.69 18.34
C ASN A 72 0.67 -0.93 18.92
N GLU A 73 -0.32 -1.01 18.03
CA GLU A 73 -1.69 -1.39 18.35
C GLU A 73 -2.04 -2.73 17.70
N LYS A 74 -2.77 -3.57 18.44
CA LYS A 74 -3.38 -4.79 17.89
C LYS A 74 -4.66 -4.42 17.14
N ASN A 75 -4.53 -3.80 15.98
CA ASN A 75 -5.64 -3.58 15.07
C ASN A 75 -5.31 -4.21 13.72
N GLU A 76 -6.05 -5.26 13.38
CA GLU A 76 -5.86 -5.99 12.13
C GLU A 76 -6.36 -5.18 10.92
N ARG A 77 -7.30 -4.24 11.11
CA ARG A 77 -7.98 -3.49 10.05
C ARG A 77 -7.39 -2.11 9.77
N ALA A 78 -6.48 -1.62 10.60
CA ALA A 78 -5.88 -0.31 10.41
C ALA A 78 -4.45 -0.26 10.97
N HIS A 79 -3.54 0.33 10.19
CA HIS A 79 -2.22 0.70 10.65
C HIS A 79 -2.20 2.16 11.05
N ARG A 80 -1.88 2.43 12.32
CA ARG A 80 -1.72 3.79 12.83
C ARG A 80 -0.25 4.17 12.95
N PHE A 81 0.05 5.41 12.60
CA PHE A 81 1.37 5.99 12.71
C PHE A 81 1.30 7.33 13.44
N SER A 82 2.26 7.57 14.32
CA SER A 82 2.50 8.86 14.95
C SER A 82 3.60 9.58 14.18
N CYS A 83 3.29 10.77 13.69
CA CYS A 83 4.20 11.59 12.90
C CYS A 83 4.93 12.61 13.77
N GLN A 84 6.18 12.90 13.40
CA GLN A 84 7.04 13.84 14.15
C GLN A 84 6.42 15.24 14.24
N GLU A 85 5.66 15.64 13.23
CA GLU A 85 5.05 16.97 13.13
C GLU A 85 3.65 16.91 12.51
N SER A 86 3.00 18.07 12.44
CA SER A 86 1.75 18.21 11.69
C SER A 86 1.96 17.98 10.20
N LEU A 87 1.09 17.15 9.65
CA LEU A 87 1.06 16.80 8.24
C LEU A 87 0.44 17.94 7.42
N ASP A 88 1.06 18.21 6.27
CA ASP A 88 0.53 19.09 5.23
C ASP A 88 0.29 18.25 3.97
N PHE A 89 -0.94 18.28 3.48
CA PHE A 89 -1.38 17.49 2.34
C PHE A 89 -1.44 18.29 1.04
N ASN A 90 -1.04 19.56 1.06
CA ASN A 90 -0.94 20.38 -0.14
C ASN A 90 0.21 19.87 -1.02
N ASN A 91 -0.11 19.27 -2.16
CA ASN A 91 0.86 18.67 -3.09
C ASN A 91 1.84 17.73 -2.37
N ALA A 92 1.30 16.72 -1.69
CA ALA A 92 2.07 15.76 -0.93
C ALA A 92 2.01 14.36 -1.53
N TYR A 93 2.98 13.54 -1.16
CA TYR A 93 3.07 12.11 -1.46
C TYR A 93 3.22 11.34 -0.16
N LEU A 94 2.57 10.18 -0.08
CA LEU A 94 2.80 9.22 0.99
C LEU A 94 3.75 8.16 0.47
N LEU A 95 4.90 8.03 1.13
CA LEU A 95 5.88 6.97 0.91
C LEU A 95 5.72 5.91 2.00
N LEU A 96 5.65 4.65 1.60
CA LEU A 96 5.60 3.49 2.48
C LEU A 96 6.78 2.57 2.21
N ALA A 97 7.45 2.11 3.28
CA ALA A 97 8.35 0.98 3.19
C ALA A 97 7.65 -0.28 3.67
N VAL A 98 7.71 -1.31 2.83
CA VAL A 98 7.03 -2.59 3.02
C VAL A 98 8.09 -3.67 3.06
N THR A 99 8.05 -4.49 4.11
CA THR A 99 8.91 -5.67 4.25
C THR A 99 8.07 -6.94 4.17
N SER A 100 8.73 -8.08 4.01
CA SER A 100 8.10 -9.38 4.23
C SER A 100 8.41 -9.89 5.64
N ASN A 101 7.39 -10.39 6.35
CA ASN A 101 7.52 -11.04 7.66
C ASN A 101 7.69 -12.58 7.54
N GLY A 102 7.78 -13.11 6.31
CA GLY A 102 7.92 -14.54 6.03
C GLY A 102 8.91 -14.83 4.89
N LYS A 103 9.12 -16.12 4.61
CA LYS A 103 9.89 -16.56 3.43
C LYS A 103 9.03 -16.42 2.18
N MET A 104 8.90 -15.22 1.64
CA MET A 104 8.33 -15.04 0.30
C MET A 104 9.41 -15.32 -0.74
N LEU A 105 9.16 -16.28 -1.62
CA LEU A 105 9.81 -16.25 -2.93
C LEU A 105 9.25 -15.01 -3.63
N SER A 106 10.16 -14.20 -4.20
CA SER A 106 9.89 -12.96 -4.94
C SER A 106 8.50 -12.93 -5.59
N SER A 107 7.73 -11.86 -5.36
CA SER A 107 6.32 -11.73 -5.79
C SER A 107 6.07 -12.24 -7.22
N GLN A 108 4.89 -12.81 -7.43
CA GLN A 108 4.44 -13.33 -8.73
C GLN A 108 4.34 -12.25 -9.83
N ILE A 109 4.56 -10.98 -9.49
CA ILE A 109 4.17 -9.84 -10.31
C ILE A 109 5.38 -9.10 -10.90
N GLU A 110 6.54 -9.05 -10.23
CA GLU A 110 7.68 -8.31 -10.78
C GLU A 110 9.04 -8.91 -10.44
N TYR A 111 9.32 -10.10 -10.95
CA TYR A 111 10.65 -10.34 -11.50
C TYR A 111 10.47 -11.14 -12.78
N ARG A 112 11.03 -10.62 -13.89
CA ARG A 112 11.24 -11.40 -15.11
C ARG A 112 12.20 -12.53 -14.74
N TYR A 113 11.64 -13.65 -14.32
CA TYR A 113 12.40 -14.85 -14.00
C TYR A 113 13.36 -15.17 -15.15
N GLN A 114 14.65 -15.10 -14.87
CA GLN A 114 15.70 -15.52 -15.81
C GLN A 114 16.43 -16.71 -15.20
N GLU A 115 16.04 -17.91 -15.63
CA GLU A 115 16.61 -19.16 -15.11
C GLU A 115 18.13 -19.21 -15.23
N LYS A 116 18.69 -18.60 -16.28
CA LYS A 116 20.14 -18.48 -16.49
C LYS A 116 20.92 -17.79 -15.35
N HIS A 117 20.23 -17.04 -14.48
CA HIS A 117 20.85 -16.27 -13.39
C HIS A 117 20.44 -16.78 -12.02
N MET A 118 19.20 -17.25 -11.88
CA MET A 118 18.64 -17.67 -10.59
C MET A 118 18.77 -19.17 -10.33
N HIS A 119 18.86 -19.98 -11.40
CA HIS A 119 19.01 -21.44 -11.32
C HIS A 119 17.96 -22.09 -10.41
N MET A 120 16.70 -21.63 -10.42
CA MET A 120 15.70 -22.11 -9.47
C MET A 120 15.18 -23.51 -9.83
N PHE A 121 15.12 -23.87 -11.12
CA PHE A 121 14.78 -25.23 -11.53
C PHE A 121 15.98 -26.16 -11.29
N GLU A 122 17.18 -25.70 -11.64
CA GLU A 122 18.42 -26.45 -11.41
C GLU A 122 18.66 -26.72 -9.91
N LYS A 123 18.41 -25.72 -9.05
CA LYS A 123 18.51 -25.86 -7.58
C LYS A 123 17.29 -26.51 -6.94
N LYS A 124 16.30 -26.96 -7.73
CA LYS A 124 15.06 -27.63 -7.28
C LYS A 124 14.25 -26.83 -6.25
N LEU A 125 14.30 -25.50 -6.33
CA LEU A 125 13.54 -24.61 -5.46
C LEU A 125 12.08 -24.46 -5.92
N THR A 126 11.83 -24.61 -7.23
CA THR A 126 10.50 -24.67 -7.84
C THR A 126 10.56 -25.46 -9.16
N THR A 127 9.42 -25.65 -9.84
CA THR A 127 9.37 -26.25 -11.19
C THR A 127 8.47 -25.43 -12.12
N ALA A 128 8.68 -25.53 -13.43
CA ALA A 128 7.82 -24.85 -14.41
C ALA A 128 6.34 -25.28 -14.29
N GLU A 129 6.09 -26.54 -13.92
CA GLU A 129 4.73 -27.06 -13.69
C GLU A 129 4.12 -26.56 -12.39
N THR A 130 4.94 -26.32 -11.36
CA THR A 130 4.50 -25.68 -10.11
C THR A 130 4.11 -24.23 -10.37
N LEU A 131 4.97 -23.47 -11.05
CA LEU A 131 4.71 -22.06 -11.40
C LEU A 131 3.46 -21.91 -12.29
N LYS A 132 3.25 -22.82 -13.26
CA LYS A 132 2.04 -22.83 -14.10
C LYS A 132 0.75 -23.12 -13.33
N LYS A 133 0.85 -23.78 -12.18
CA LYS A 133 -0.29 -24.10 -11.29
C LYS A 133 -0.49 -23.05 -10.20
N GLU A 134 0.45 -22.12 -10.03
CA GLU A 134 0.30 -21.04 -9.09
C GLU A 134 -0.78 -20.08 -9.59
N SER A 135 -1.91 -20.06 -8.89
CA SER A 135 -2.94 -19.04 -9.03
C SER A 135 -2.51 -17.79 -8.26
N PHE A 136 -2.87 -16.62 -8.77
CA PHE A 136 -2.77 -15.36 -8.04
C PHE A 136 -3.35 -15.50 -6.63
N GLN A 137 -2.56 -15.14 -5.61
CA GLN A 137 -2.94 -15.21 -4.19
C GLN A 137 -3.17 -13.81 -3.62
N PRO A 138 -4.41 -13.30 -3.66
CA PRO A 138 -4.70 -11.93 -3.25
C PRO A 138 -4.49 -11.66 -1.75
N ASP A 139 -4.57 -12.71 -0.93
CA ASP A 139 -4.33 -12.66 0.50
C ASP A 139 -2.87 -12.37 0.87
N THR A 140 -1.96 -12.40 -0.11
CA THR A 140 -0.55 -12.03 0.09
C THR A 140 -0.26 -10.53 -0.12
N HIS A 141 -1.26 -9.74 -0.54
CA HIS A 141 -1.09 -8.34 -0.92
C HIS A 141 -1.68 -7.40 0.15
N ILE A 142 -1.13 -6.19 0.28
CA ILE A 142 -1.70 -5.13 1.12
C ILE A 142 -2.65 -4.30 0.24
N SER A 143 -3.88 -4.13 0.72
CA SER A 143 -4.91 -3.29 0.09
C SER A 143 -5.30 -2.17 1.05
N ILE A 144 -5.02 -0.92 0.67
CA ILE A 144 -5.33 0.27 1.47
C ILE A 144 -6.63 0.87 0.95
N ASN A 145 -7.69 0.77 1.75
CA ASN A 145 -9.02 1.29 1.42
C ASN A 145 -9.14 2.79 1.66
N LYS A 146 -8.46 3.31 2.67
CA LYS A 146 -8.56 4.72 3.06
C LYS A 146 -7.28 5.18 3.75
N ILE A 147 -6.90 6.42 3.46
CA ILE A 147 -5.83 7.15 4.14
C ILE A 147 -6.51 8.29 4.91
N VAL A 148 -6.32 8.32 6.22
CA VAL A 148 -6.96 9.31 7.10
C VAL A 148 -5.92 10.03 7.94
N SER A 149 -6.07 11.34 8.05
CA SER A 149 -5.38 12.20 9.00
C SER A 149 -6.34 13.31 9.45
N ASN A 150 -5.97 14.06 10.48
CA ASN A 150 -6.78 15.18 10.96
C ASN A 150 -7.11 16.17 9.83
N GLY A 151 -8.40 16.25 9.44
CA GLY A 151 -8.88 17.14 8.36
C GLY A 151 -8.53 16.68 6.93
N PHE A 152 -8.04 15.45 6.75
CA PHE A 152 -7.71 14.88 5.45
C PHE A 152 -8.22 13.45 5.33
N GLU A 153 -8.90 13.18 4.23
CA GLU A 153 -9.32 11.83 3.87
C GLU A 153 -9.12 11.62 2.38
N GLN A 154 -8.51 10.49 2.04
CA GLN A 154 -8.43 9.99 0.68
C GLN A 154 -8.92 8.55 0.64
N SER A 155 -9.93 8.30 -0.17
CA SER A 155 -10.45 6.96 -0.40
C SER A 155 -9.61 6.23 -1.45
N GLY A 156 -9.41 4.93 -1.26
CA GLY A 156 -8.95 4.00 -2.28
C GLY A 156 -10.00 3.80 -3.38
N PRO A 157 -9.74 2.93 -4.37
CA PRO A 157 -10.68 2.63 -5.44
C PRO A 157 -12.08 2.29 -4.91
N GLU A 158 -13.09 2.99 -5.43
CA GLU A 158 -14.48 2.58 -5.26
C GLU A 158 -14.64 1.14 -5.74
N ASN A 159 -15.25 0.32 -4.89
CA ASN A 159 -15.48 -1.09 -5.13
C ASN A 159 -14.23 -1.96 -5.29
N ASN A 160 -13.12 -1.79 -4.52
CA ASN A 160 -12.09 -2.79 -4.10
C ASN A 160 -11.79 -4.05 -4.98
N CYS A 161 -12.12 -4.02 -6.25
CA CYS A 161 -12.12 -5.11 -7.20
C CYS A 161 -10.99 -4.75 -8.14
N ILE A 162 -9.94 -5.59 -8.16
CA ILE A 162 -9.06 -5.64 -9.31
C ILE A 162 -9.98 -5.77 -10.52
N LYS A 163 -9.97 -4.79 -11.43
CA LYS A 163 -10.68 -4.95 -12.70
C LYS A 163 -9.98 -6.10 -13.41
N GLU A 164 -10.72 -7.16 -13.72
CA GLU A 164 -10.23 -8.23 -14.59
C GLU A 164 -9.59 -7.55 -15.82
N GLU A 165 -8.41 -8.02 -16.24
CA GLU A 165 -7.62 -7.47 -17.37
C GLU A 165 -6.78 -6.20 -17.10
N THR A 166 -6.76 -5.65 -15.89
CA THR A 166 -5.84 -4.56 -15.52
C THR A 166 -4.85 -4.98 -14.45
N TYR A 167 -3.64 -4.43 -14.52
CA TYR A 167 -2.66 -4.59 -13.44
C TYR A 167 -3.17 -3.91 -12.17
N PRO A 168 -3.10 -4.55 -10.99
CA PRO A 168 -3.68 -4.02 -9.77
C PRO A 168 -2.78 -2.97 -9.11
N ASP A 169 -2.64 -1.80 -9.74
CA ASP A 169 -1.87 -0.67 -9.20
C ASP A 169 -2.39 -0.16 -7.85
N ASN A 170 -3.57 -0.61 -7.43
CA ASN A 170 -4.17 -0.32 -6.13
C ASN A 170 -3.72 -1.28 -5.01
N LEU A 171 -2.92 -2.30 -5.32
CA LEU A 171 -2.39 -3.28 -4.38
C LEU A 171 -0.88 -3.16 -4.24
N ILE A 172 -0.40 -3.34 -3.01
CA ILE A 172 1.02 -3.51 -2.72
C ILE A 172 1.30 -5.01 -2.65
N GLY A 173 1.96 -5.55 -3.66
CA GLY A 173 2.16 -7.00 -3.81
C GLY A 173 3.53 -7.55 -3.43
N ASP A 174 4.47 -6.69 -3.04
CA ASP A 174 5.82 -7.11 -2.67
C ASP A 174 6.46 -6.16 -1.66
N HIS A 175 7.60 -6.59 -1.09
CA HIS A 175 8.49 -5.73 -0.34
C HIS A 175 9.09 -4.61 -1.22
N GLY A 176 9.42 -3.48 -0.61
CA GLY A 176 10.02 -2.34 -1.29
C GLY A 176 9.44 -1.02 -0.83
N LEU A 177 9.72 0.02 -1.61
CA LEU A 177 9.25 1.38 -1.37
C LEU A 177 8.12 1.67 -2.35
N TYR A 178 7.02 2.20 -1.84
CA TYR A 178 5.85 2.56 -2.63
C TYR A 178 5.47 4.00 -2.34
N VAL A 179 5.06 4.72 -3.37
CA VAL A 179 4.55 6.08 -3.24
C VAL A 179 3.15 6.21 -3.82
N THR A 180 2.36 7.07 -3.21
CA THR A 180 1.10 7.51 -3.77
C THR A 180 0.94 9.01 -3.61
N LYS A 181 0.30 9.66 -4.58
CA LYS A 181 -0.03 11.07 -4.48
C LYS A 181 -1.19 11.26 -3.51
N LEU A 182 -1.03 12.17 -2.56
CA LEU A 182 -2.07 12.58 -1.64
C LEU A 182 -2.91 13.69 -2.28
N VAL A 183 -4.19 13.43 -2.44
CA VAL A 183 -5.17 14.34 -3.05
C VAL A 183 -6.35 14.45 -2.10
N ASN A 184 -6.64 15.68 -1.65
CA ASN A 184 -7.72 15.92 -0.71
C ASN A 184 -9.09 15.80 -1.39
N GLY A 185 -9.99 15.01 -0.81
CA GLY A 185 -11.38 14.87 -1.25
C GLY A 185 -11.71 13.53 -1.91
N ASN A 186 -12.99 13.35 -2.23
CA ASN A 186 -13.53 12.18 -2.94
C ASN A 186 -13.11 12.21 -4.41
N SER A 187 -11.82 12.01 -4.68
CA SER A 187 -11.35 11.78 -6.04
C SER A 187 -11.96 10.48 -6.56
N ALA A 188 -12.62 10.54 -7.72
CA ALA A 188 -13.07 9.34 -8.44
C ALA A 188 -11.92 8.46 -8.95
N LYS A 189 -10.67 8.95 -8.84
CA LYS A 189 -9.48 8.17 -9.17
C LYS A 189 -9.02 7.40 -7.93
N ALA A 190 -9.01 6.09 -8.07
CA ALA A 190 -8.43 5.16 -7.13
C ALA A 190 -7.02 5.58 -6.67
N THR A 191 -6.74 5.47 -5.37
CA THR A 191 -5.37 5.47 -4.86
C THR A 191 -4.57 4.38 -5.56
N THR A 192 -3.49 4.79 -6.22
CA THR A 192 -2.53 3.92 -6.91
C THR A 192 -1.18 3.99 -6.23
N TRP A 193 -0.50 2.86 -6.15
CA TRP A 193 0.79 2.68 -5.51
C TRP A 193 1.84 2.45 -6.57
N THR A 194 2.77 3.38 -6.69
CA THR A 194 3.92 3.25 -7.59
C THR A 194 5.12 2.78 -6.80
N ARG A 195 5.72 1.66 -7.20
CA ARG A 195 6.98 1.20 -6.62
C ARG A 195 8.11 2.16 -7.04
N ILE A 196 8.95 2.54 -6.09
CA ILE A 196 10.17 3.32 -6.34
C ILE A 196 11.39 2.57 -5.83
N TYR A 197 12.56 2.90 -6.38
CA TYR A 197 13.82 2.21 -6.09
C TYR A 197 14.81 3.03 -5.28
N PHE A 198 14.56 4.33 -5.13
CA PHE A 198 15.38 5.25 -4.36
C PHE A 198 14.52 5.85 -3.25
N ASP A 199 14.99 5.78 -2.02
CA ASP A 199 14.34 6.44 -0.87
C ASP A 199 14.85 7.87 -0.78
N PRO A 200 14.05 8.89 -1.14
CA PRO A 200 14.49 10.26 -0.97
C PRO A 200 14.35 10.64 0.51
N ASP A 201 15.47 11.03 1.11
CA ASP A 201 15.58 11.22 2.56
C ASP A 201 15.65 12.70 2.93
N SER A 202 16.14 13.55 2.03
CA SER A 202 16.45 14.95 2.35
C SER A 202 15.55 15.95 1.64
N VAL A 203 15.27 17.07 2.33
CA VAL A 203 14.70 18.26 1.70
C VAL A 203 15.67 18.76 0.62
N GLY A 204 15.14 19.10 -0.56
CA GLY A 204 15.91 19.47 -1.74
C GLY A 204 16.23 18.31 -2.69
N GLU A 205 16.01 17.05 -2.29
CA GLU A 205 16.11 15.91 -3.21
C GLU A 205 14.91 15.82 -4.13
N HIS A 206 15.11 15.16 -5.28
CA HIS A 206 14.05 14.94 -6.25
C HIS A 206 13.31 13.64 -5.96
N LEU A 207 11.97 13.71 -5.93
CA LEU A 207 11.10 12.54 -5.92
C LEU A 207 10.86 12.09 -7.37
N ILE A 208 11.51 11.01 -7.79
CA ILE A 208 11.32 10.43 -9.11
C ILE A 208 10.24 9.36 -9.05
N VAL A 209 9.05 9.69 -9.55
CA VAL A 209 7.95 8.73 -9.69
C VAL A 209 7.93 8.22 -11.13
N PRO A 210 8.10 6.90 -11.36
CA PRO A 210 7.91 6.30 -12.68
C PRO A 210 6.54 6.65 -13.26
N VAL A 211 6.50 7.05 -14.53
CA VAL A 211 5.27 7.43 -15.27
C VAL A 211 4.80 6.27 -16.13
#